data_AF-H0H2U4-F1
#
_entry.id   AF-H0H2U4-F1
#
_cell.length_a   1.000
_cell.length_b   1.000
_cell.length_c   1.000
_cell.angle_alpha   90.00
_cell.angle_beta   90.00
_cell.angle_gamma   90.00
#
_symmetry.space_group_name_H-M   'P 1'
#
loop_
_entity.id
_entity.type
_entity.pdbx_description
1 polymer ?
#
loop_
_entity_poly.entity_id
_entity_poly.type
_entity_poly.pdbx_seq_one_letter_code
_entity_poly.pdbx_strand_id
1 'polypeptide(L)'
;MQWSHEEPNAGFSGHNAKPWFYLNESFREGINVDDEAKDPNSVLNFWKEALRFRKAHKDITVYGYDFEFIDLDNGKLFSFTKKYGNKTLFAALNFSSDVIDFTIPNDSPSFKLEFGNFPKKEVDASSRSLKPWEGRIYISE
;
A
#
# COMPACT_ATOMS: atom_id res chain seq x y z
N MET A 1 11.24 12.06 -15.36
CA MET A 1 11.56 11.18 -14.21
C MET A 1 12.40 11.98 -13.24
N GLN A 2 12.12 11.92 -11.94
CA GLN A 2 12.87 12.65 -10.92
C GLN A 2 13.84 11.65 -10.27
N TRP A 3 15.09 11.64 -10.72
CA TRP A 3 16.12 10.72 -10.24
C TRP A 3 16.81 11.22 -8.96
N SER A 4 16.94 12.53 -8.81
CA SER A 4 17.59 13.18 -7.66
C SER A 4 16.97 14.54 -7.35
N HIS A 5 17.41 15.19 -6.28
CA HIS A 5 17.05 16.57 -5.94
C HIS A 5 17.87 17.63 -6.72
N GLU A 6 18.66 17.22 -7.72
CA GLU A 6 19.61 18.09 -8.42
C GLU A 6 18.92 19.15 -9.31
N GLU A 7 19.29 20.42 -9.16
CA GLU A 7 18.80 21.50 -10.02
C GLU A 7 19.43 21.50 -11.42
N PRO A 8 18.73 21.99 -12.46
CA PRO A 8 17.29 22.24 -12.51
C PRO A 8 16.48 21.00 -12.94
N ASN A 9 17.18 19.89 -13.23
CA ASN A 9 16.65 18.80 -14.03
C ASN A 9 16.40 17.51 -13.25
N ALA A 10 16.46 17.52 -11.91
CA ALA A 10 16.19 16.37 -11.04
C ALA A 10 16.93 15.08 -11.44
N GLY A 11 18.16 15.21 -11.97
CA GLY A 11 18.94 14.10 -12.53
C GLY A 11 18.36 13.47 -13.81
N PHE A 12 17.27 14.00 -14.38
CA PHE A 12 16.69 13.55 -15.66
C PHE A 12 17.63 13.75 -16.84
N SER A 13 18.34 14.88 -16.82
CA SER A 13 19.32 15.27 -17.83
C SER A 13 20.37 16.15 -17.16
N GLY A 14 21.52 16.36 -17.81
CA GLY A 14 22.58 17.21 -17.28
C GLY A 14 22.12 18.66 -17.03
N HIS A 15 22.80 19.35 -16.12
CA HIS A 15 22.43 20.70 -15.62
C HIS A 15 22.12 21.73 -16.72
N ASN A 16 22.91 21.75 -17.81
CA ASN A 16 22.78 22.73 -18.90
C ASN A 16 21.80 22.30 -20.00
N ALA A 17 21.18 21.14 -19.89
CA ALA A 17 20.21 20.66 -20.87
C ALA A 17 18.85 21.32 -20.63
N LYS A 18 18.09 21.53 -21.70
CA LYS A 18 16.67 21.92 -21.63
C LYS A 18 15.80 20.68 -21.81
N PRO A 19 15.11 20.19 -20.77
CA PRO A 19 14.12 19.13 -20.92
C PRO A 19 13.06 19.53 -21.95
N TRP A 20 12.55 18.53 -22.68
CA TRP A 20 11.54 18.75 -23.71
C TRP A 20 10.21 19.27 -23.14
N PHE A 21 9.93 18.96 -21.87
CA PHE A 21 8.79 19.45 -21.10
C PHE A 21 9.22 19.82 -19.68
N TYR A 22 8.45 20.68 -19.02
CA TYR A 22 8.75 21.18 -17.68
C TYR A 22 8.81 20.06 -16.65
N LEU A 23 9.70 20.19 -15.67
CA LEU A 23 9.68 19.34 -14.50
C LEU A 23 8.66 19.83 -13.48
N ASN A 24 8.09 18.88 -12.74
CA ASN A 24 7.30 19.17 -11.55
C ASN A 24 8.24 19.52 -10.40
N GLU A 25 7.91 20.56 -9.64
CA GLU A 25 8.64 21.08 -8.48
C GLU A 25 8.82 20.07 -7.34
N SER A 26 8.00 19.01 -7.30
CA SER A 26 8.00 17.99 -6.24
C SER A 26 9.33 17.28 -6.01
N PHE A 27 10.26 17.30 -6.98
CA PHE A 27 11.60 16.71 -6.78
C PHE A 27 12.38 17.41 -5.67
N ARG A 28 12.11 18.72 -5.44
CA ARG A 28 12.70 19.51 -4.35
C ARG A 28 12.12 19.15 -2.99
N GLU A 29 10.93 18.57 -2.97
CA GLU A 29 10.22 18.14 -1.75
C GLU A 29 10.56 16.69 -1.36
N GLY A 30 11.52 16.06 -2.04
CA GLY A 30 11.95 14.69 -1.78
C GLY A 30 11.22 13.62 -2.61
N ILE A 31 10.33 14.00 -3.54
CA ILE A 31 9.74 13.06 -4.50
C ILE A 31 10.75 12.81 -5.63
N ASN A 32 11.78 12.01 -5.35
CA ASN A 32 12.78 11.58 -6.32
C ASN A 32 13.43 10.26 -5.88
N VAL A 33 14.02 9.54 -6.84
CA VAL A 33 14.56 8.18 -6.59
C VAL A 33 15.67 8.16 -5.55
N ASP A 34 16.61 9.11 -5.58
CA ASP A 34 17.77 9.11 -4.69
C ASP A 34 17.37 9.34 -3.23
N ASP A 35 16.47 10.28 -2.97
CA ASP A 35 15.98 10.55 -1.62
C ASP A 35 15.07 9.41 -1.12
N GLU A 36 14.12 8.97 -1.94
CA GLU A 36 13.22 7.87 -1.57
C GLU A 36 13.95 6.53 -1.41
N ALA A 37 15.04 6.28 -2.14
CA ALA A 37 15.83 5.06 -1.96
C ALA A 37 16.49 4.99 -0.58
N LYS A 38 16.86 6.14 0.00
CA LYS A 38 17.52 6.26 1.31
C LYS A 38 16.54 6.30 2.48
N ASP A 39 15.34 6.85 2.27
CA ASP A 39 14.31 6.89 3.30
C ASP A 39 13.60 5.53 3.44
N PRO A 40 13.74 4.80 4.57
CA PRO A 40 13.06 3.51 4.77
C PRO A 40 11.53 3.62 4.81
N ASN A 41 10.97 4.81 5.03
CA ASN A 41 9.53 5.06 5.07
C ASN A 41 8.97 5.61 3.74
N SER A 42 9.79 5.70 2.69
CA SER A 42 9.38 6.25 1.41
C SER A 42 8.34 5.40 0.69
N VAL A 43 7.60 6.04 -0.21
CA VAL A 43 6.63 5.37 -1.08
C VAL A 43 7.34 4.35 -1.98
N LEU A 44 8.53 4.67 -2.50
CA LEU A 44 9.36 3.75 -3.28
C LEU A 44 9.70 2.47 -2.52
N ASN A 45 10.15 2.58 -1.26
CA ASN A 45 10.51 1.41 -0.47
C ASN A 45 9.26 0.62 -0.06
N PHE A 46 8.14 1.29 0.23
CA PHE A 46 6.85 0.63 0.41
C PHE A 46 6.43 -0.18 -0.83
N TRP A 47 6.58 0.37 -2.04
CA TRP A 47 6.28 -0.34 -3.29
C TRP A 47 7.13 -1.60 -3.49
N LYS A 48 8.42 -1.55 -3.14
CA LYS A 48 9.31 -2.74 -3.19
C LYS A 48 8.76 -3.84 -2.28
N GLU A 49 8.35 -3.50 -1.06
CA GLU A 49 7.77 -4.46 -0.12
C GLU A 49 6.39 -4.97 -0.58
N ALA A 50 5.54 -4.11 -1.13
CA ALA A 50 4.24 -4.50 -1.67
C ALA A 50 4.37 -5.51 -2.82
N LEU A 51 5.34 -5.33 -3.72
CA LEU A 51 5.62 -6.28 -4.79
C LEU A 51 6.21 -7.60 -4.27
N ARG A 52 7.06 -7.55 -3.23
CA ARG A 52 7.55 -8.76 -2.55
C ARG A 52 6.40 -9.54 -1.93
N PHE A 53 5.51 -8.87 -1.20
CA PHE A 53 4.28 -9.45 -0.64
C PHE A 53 3.41 -10.10 -1.73
N ARG A 54 3.09 -9.34 -2.79
CA ARG A 54 2.30 -9.85 -3.92
C ARG A 54 2.92 -11.10 -4.55
N LYS A 55 4.25 -11.14 -4.68
CA LYS A 55 4.94 -12.31 -5.25
C LYS A 55 4.94 -13.50 -4.27
N ALA A 56 5.11 -13.24 -2.97
CA ALA A 56 5.14 -14.26 -1.94
C ALA A 56 3.78 -14.98 -1.81
N HIS A 57 2.68 -14.24 -1.87
CA HIS A 57 1.30 -14.77 -1.82
C HIS A 57 0.64 -14.75 -3.20
N LYS A 58 1.39 -15.08 -4.26
CA LYS A 58 0.91 -14.95 -5.65
C LYS A 58 -0.34 -15.79 -5.94
N ASP A 59 -0.48 -16.92 -5.26
CA ASP A 59 -1.63 -17.81 -5.32
C ASP A 59 -2.93 -17.04 -5.08
N ILE A 60 -3.03 -16.28 -3.98
CA ILE A 60 -4.25 -15.54 -3.65
C ILE A 60 -4.24 -14.07 -4.11
N THR A 61 -3.07 -13.44 -4.20
CA THR A 61 -2.98 -12.01 -4.61
C THR A 61 -2.99 -11.82 -6.13
N VAL A 62 -2.40 -12.73 -6.91
CA VAL A 62 -2.42 -12.71 -8.38
C VAL A 62 -3.56 -13.58 -8.91
N TYR A 63 -3.70 -14.81 -8.41
CA TYR A 63 -4.64 -15.80 -8.96
C TYR A 63 -5.89 -16.05 -8.10
N GLY A 64 -6.05 -15.34 -6.98
CA GLY A 64 -7.24 -15.50 -6.13
C GLY A 64 -8.52 -15.17 -6.88
N TYR A 65 -9.55 -15.96 -6.62
CA TYR A 65 -10.87 -15.93 -7.24
C TYR A 65 -11.96 -15.62 -6.20
N ASP A 66 -13.24 -15.69 -6.60
CA ASP A 66 -14.41 -15.38 -5.76
C ASP A 66 -14.25 -14.06 -4.99
N PHE A 67 -14.02 -12.98 -5.75
CA PHE A 67 -13.94 -11.64 -5.19
C PHE A 67 -15.33 -11.21 -4.70
N GLU A 68 -15.41 -10.83 -3.43
CA GLU A 68 -16.65 -10.35 -2.82
C GLU A 68 -16.40 -9.05 -2.06
N PHE A 69 -17.22 -8.03 -2.32
CA PHE A 69 -17.20 -6.80 -1.55
C PHE A 69 -17.77 -7.00 -0.15
N ILE A 70 -17.18 -6.33 0.83
CA ILE A 70 -17.69 -6.21 2.19
C ILE A 70 -18.03 -4.74 2.42
N ASP A 71 -19.26 -4.45 2.83
CA ASP A 71 -19.75 -3.08 3.07
C ASP A 71 -19.62 -2.17 1.83
N LEU A 72 -20.15 -2.64 0.69
CA LEU A 72 -20.00 -2.00 -0.63
C LEU A 72 -20.47 -0.53 -0.68
N ASP A 73 -21.49 -0.19 0.11
CA ASP A 73 -22.07 1.16 0.11
C ASP A 73 -21.25 2.16 0.95
N ASN A 74 -20.18 1.70 1.62
CA ASN A 74 -19.35 2.55 2.46
C ASN A 74 -18.48 3.49 1.62
N GLY A 75 -18.71 4.79 1.75
CA GLY A 75 -17.97 5.82 1.02
C GLY A 75 -16.52 6.03 1.46
N LYS A 76 -16.04 5.32 2.48
CA LYS A 76 -14.69 5.48 3.06
C LYS A 76 -13.93 4.15 3.16
N LEU A 77 -14.60 3.09 3.59
CA LEU A 77 -14.01 1.76 3.71
C LEU A 77 -14.13 1.02 2.38
N PHE A 78 -12.99 0.67 1.79
CA PHE A 78 -12.94 -0.32 0.73
C PHE A 78 -12.53 -1.64 1.36
N SER A 79 -13.46 -2.60 1.40
CA SER A 79 -13.21 -3.93 1.96
C SER A 79 -13.67 -5.04 1.03
N PHE A 80 -12.92 -6.15 0.99
CA PHE A 80 -13.24 -7.29 0.15
C PHE A 80 -12.57 -8.58 0.62
N THR A 81 -13.06 -9.71 0.12
CA THR A 81 -12.39 -11.01 0.25
C THR A 81 -12.00 -11.59 -1.10
N LYS A 82 -11.05 -12.54 -1.07
CA LYS A 82 -10.71 -13.43 -2.17
C LYS A 82 -10.45 -14.84 -1.64
N LYS A 83 -10.63 -15.86 -2.48
CA LYS A 83 -10.35 -17.26 -2.16
C LYS A 83 -9.25 -17.83 -3.04
N TYR A 84 -8.52 -18.80 -2.49
CA TYR A 84 -7.64 -19.69 -3.26
C TYR A 84 -7.37 -20.98 -2.49
N GLY A 85 -7.91 -22.12 -2.93
CA GLY A 85 -7.82 -23.38 -2.18
C GLY A 85 -8.48 -23.24 -0.80
N ASN A 86 -7.75 -23.57 0.27
CA ASN A 86 -8.17 -23.34 1.66
C ASN A 86 -7.96 -21.90 2.15
N LYS A 87 -7.32 -21.03 1.36
CA LYS A 87 -6.95 -19.69 1.79
C LYS A 87 -8.07 -18.68 1.58
N THR A 88 -8.20 -17.77 2.53
CA THR A 88 -9.06 -16.58 2.42
C THR A 88 -8.23 -15.32 2.64
N LEU A 89 -8.21 -14.41 1.67
CA LEU A 89 -7.66 -13.08 1.83
C LEU A 89 -8.81 -12.14 2.19
N PHE A 90 -8.57 -11.25 3.15
CA PHE A 90 -9.44 -10.15 3.49
C PHE A 90 -8.65 -8.85 3.46
N ALA A 91 -9.17 -7.84 2.77
CA ALA A 91 -8.58 -6.50 2.73
C ALA A 91 -9.53 -5.52 3.40
N ALA A 92 -9.00 -4.65 4.27
CA ALA A 92 -9.71 -3.49 4.79
C ALA A 92 -8.84 -2.25 4.56
N LEU A 93 -9.35 -1.31 3.77
CA LEU A 93 -8.60 -0.15 3.30
C LEU A 93 -9.42 1.11 3.59
N ASN A 94 -8.85 2.02 4.38
CA ASN A 94 -9.48 3.29 4.71
C ASN A 94 -9.05 4.37 3.70
N PHE A 95 -9.98 4.81 2.85
CA PHE A 95 -9.78 5.89 1.88
C PHE A 95 -10.25 7.25 2.43
N SER A 96 -9.99 7.50 3.71
CA SER A 96 -10.38 8.75 4.37
C SER A 96 -9.38 9.19 5.42
N SER A 97 -9.49 10.46 5.81
CA SER A 97 -8.73 11.05 6.92
C SER A 97 -9.36 10.78 8.30
N ASP A 98 -10.45 10.01 8.36
CA ASP A 98 -11.13 9.66 9.60
C ASP A 98 -10.70 8.27 10.10
N VAL A 99 -10.91 8.00 11.39
CA VAL A 99 -10.84 6.62 11.91
C VAL A 99 -12.09 5.87 11.45
N ILE A 100 -11.94 4.63 10.98
CA ILE A 100 -13.07 3.82 10.51
C ILE A 100 -12.99 2.39 11.01
N ASP A 101 -14.14 1.86 11.43
CA ASP A 101 -14.26 0.49 11.88
C ASP A 101 -14.50 -0.46 10.71
N PHE A 102 -14.06 -1.71 10.85
CA PHE A 102 -14.28 -2.77 9.87
C PHE A 102 -14.55 -4.10 10.55
N THR A 103 -15.25 -5.00 9.85
CA THR A 103 -15.50 -6.36 10.31
C THR A 103 -14.92 -7.37 9.33
N ILE A 104 -14.34 -8.45 9.86
CA ILE A 104 -13.88 -9.57 9.06
C ILE A 104 -15.03 -10.59 8.98
N PRO A 105 -15.54 -10.93 7.78
CA PRO A 105 -16.56 -11.97 7.64
C PRO A 105 -16.03 -13.32 8.14
N ASN A 106 -16.79 -13.99 9.00
CA ASN A 106 -16.37 -15.25 9.64
C ASN A 106 -15.02 -15.12 10.37
N ASP A 107 -14.85 -14.01 11.10
CA ASP A 107 -13.63 -13.71 11.86
C ASP A 107 -13.22 -14.91 12.73
N SER A 108 -11.93 -15.24 12.67
CA SER A 108 -11.36 -16.35 13.43
C SER A 108 -9.87 -16.13 13.65
N PRO A 109 -9.26 -16.80 14.63
CA PRO A 109 -7.82 -16.70 14.88
C PRO A 109 -6.93 -17.13 13.70
N SER A 110 -7.50 -17.73 12.65
CA SER A 110 -6.77 -18.11 11.44
C SER A 110 -6.33 -16.90 10.61
N PHE A 111 -7.05 -15.76 10.69
CA PHE A 111 -6.67 -14.55 9.98
C PHE A 111 -5.44 -13.90 10.62
N LYS A 112 -4.36 -13.84 9.84
CA LYS A 112 -3.10 -13.17 10.22
C LYS A 112 -2.91 -11.93 9.38
N LEU A 113 -2.44 -10.85 10.00
CA LEU A 113 -2.05 -9.63 9.29
C LEU A 113 -0.74 -9.89 8.54
N GLU A 114 -0.81 -9.94 7.21
CA GLU A 114 0.36 -10.24 6.36
C GLU A 114 0.98 -8.97 5.75
N PHE A 115 0.15 -7.94 5.49
CA PHE A 115 0.63 -6.70 4.88
C PHE A 115 -0.20 -5.48 5.30
N GLY A 116 0.43 -4.31 5.32
CA GLY A 116 -0.20 -3.03 5.64
C GLY A 116 0.77 -1.88 5.51
N ASN A 117 0.26 -0.64 5.52
CA ASN A 117 1.05 0.58 5.31
C ASN A 117 1.47 1.30 6.59
N PHE A 118 0.91 0.94 7.74
CA PHE A 118 1.38 1.46 9.03
C PHE A 118 2.57 0.64 9.57
N PRO A 119 3.43 1.22 10.43
CA PRO A 119 4.58 0.53 10.99
C PRO A 119 4.18 -0.76 11.71
N LYS A 120 4.74 -1.91 11.31
CA LYS A 120 4.34 -3.24 11.81
C LYS A 120 4.32 -3.38 13.34
N LYS A 121 5.20 -2.66 14.04
CA LYS A 121 5.30 -2.70 15.51
C LYS A 121 4.19 -1.92 16.23
N GLU A 122 3.51 -1.04 15.51
CA GLU A 122 2.48 -0.14 16.06
C GLU A 122 1.06 -0.57 15.69
N VAL A 123 0.93 -1.59 14.83
CA VAL A 123 -0.36 -2.12 14.42
C VAL A 123 -0.78 -3.25 15.37
N ASP A 124 -1.88 -3.03 16.08
CA ASP A 124 -2.60 -4.10 16.77
C ASP A 124 -3.48 -4.84 15.75
N ALA A 125 -3.07 -6.04 15.35
CA ALA A 125 -3.79 -6.85 14.37
C ALA A 125 -5.18 -7.30 14.87
N SER A 126 -5.41 -7.29 16.18
CA SER A 126 -6.71 -7.63 16.79
C SER A 126 -7.68 -6.46 16.77
N SER A 127 -7.19 -5.23 16.58
CA SER A 127 -8.06 -4.06 16.46
C SER A 127 -8.94 -4.16 15.21
N ARG A 128 -10.17 -3.67 15.33
CA ARG A 128 -11.17 -3.62 14.26
C ARG A 128 -11.45 -2.18 13.83
N SER A 129 -10.42 -1.35 13.93
CA SER A 129 -10.44 0.07 13.57
C SER A 129 -9.16 0.43 12.82
N LEU A 130 -9.33 1.14 11.71
CA LEU A 130 -8.28 1.64 10.84
C LEU A 130 -8.04 3.12 11.14
N LYS A 131 -6.76 3.47 11.32
CA LYS A 131 -6.29 4.86 11.37
C LYS A 131 -6.53 5.56 10.02
N PRO A 132 -6.45 6.90 9.98
CA PRO A 132 -6.50 7.66 8.72
C PRO A 132 -5.55 7.09 7.68
N TRP A 133 -6.07 6.80 6.48
CA TRP A 133 -5.32 6.21 5.35
C TRP A 133 -4.70 4.83 5.61
N GLU A 134 -5.08 4.13 6.69
CA GLU A 134 -4.56 2.80 6.98
C GLU A 134 -5.19 1.73 6.08
N GLY A 135 -4.35 0.83 5.57
CA GLY A 135 -4.76 -0.36 4.86
C GLY A 135 -4.13 -1.60 5.48
N ARG A 136 -4.92 -2.67 5.61
CA ARG A 136 -4.50 -3.96 6.15
C ARG A 136 -4.97 -5.09 5.24
N ILE A 137 -4.08 -6.06 5.02
CA ILE A 137 -4.35 -7.29 4.29
C ILE A 137 -4.14 -8.46 5.26
N TYR A 138 -5.21 -9.21 5.47
CA TYR A 138 -5.23 -10.41 6.29
C TYR A 138 -5.33 -11.65 5.39
N ILE A 139 -4.67 -12.74 5.79
CA ILE A 139 -4.79 -14.04 5.13
C ILE A 139 -5.08 -15.10 6.20
N SER A 140 -6.07 -15.95 5.92
CA SER A 140 -6.41 -17.15 6.68
C SER A 140 -6.07 -18.37 5.83
N GLU A 141 -5.49 -19.41 6.44
CA GLU A 141 -5.12 -20.70 5.83
C GLU A 141 -5.47 -21.87 6.74
#